data_AF-A0A2H0AN49-F1
#
_entry.id   AF-A0A2H0AN49-F1
#
_cell.length_a   1.000
_cell.length_b   1.000
_cell.length_c   1.000
_cell.angle_alpha   90.00
_cell.angle_beta   90.00
_cell.angle_gamma   90.00
#
_symmetry.space_group_name_H-M   'P 1'
#
loop_
_entity.id
_entity.type
_entity.pdbx_description
1 polymer ?
#
loop_
_entity_poly.entity_id
_entity_poly.type
_entity_poly.pdbx_seq_one_letter_code
_entity_poly.pdbx_strand_id
1 'polypeptide(L)'
;MKSLMVACLFLALMVSGTPSAQEIDIEQEQLARWHINYASYLIDVGKYLEALENYHTAIEVTALRKTKTDAMLAKATLLSSFLDADEEALKVYQEVGRNFPEGAEIAIYREGLLLFELNRFEEAAEAFKSYNARYPAGRFQFQAEVLMEKVKDALAKAPPSQIAMVPVPEPAAKPIPQPEPAAEPGPGQKPAVVKTTPAPEPSKPVVTPPTPAPTPAVKPVSGQKVPIPELRVRISRGASELILSGKDICYGQSGCRDSFTVTPGNDRVRINGRQTEKGTVIFRSEKPISISCDGKKKKLRGRISASMREGKLLVINLVEMEEYLLSVVPSESYASWPLDTLKAQAVAARTYAYYQKLHRENLSYDLVDDEGDQAYKGMERETTRSTKAVMESSGEVLMEQQRPILAMFSANSGGYTADAKAVFNLNKSYLTARPDPESLKGKMATWKKEFSTKDIEAALARIGIKARGISRIEAAEKGPSGRIVKVRIRSRDGDKVFRTRTTLGRALKLPEILVDIRRNGDRYEFDGRGWGHGVGYSQWGSAIMGKDTSYREILAFYYPGVALEKRW
;
A
#
# COMPACT_ATOMS: atom_id res chain seq x y z
N MET A 1 4.20 69.47 -8.45
CA MET A 1 5.53 69.60 -9.09
C MET A 1 6.55 68.94 -8.17
N LYS A 2 7.14 67.84 -8.67
CA LYS A 2 8.47 67.23 -8.41
C LYS A 2 9.11 67.26 -6.99
N SER A 3 9.33 66.03 -6.49
CA SER A 3 10.60 65.41 -6.02
C SER A 3 11.47 66.09 -4.94
N LEU A 4 12.30 65.41 -4.15
CA LEU A 4 12.50 64.04 -3.63
C LEU A 4 13.83 64.14 -2.83
N MET A 5 13.93 63.50 -1.65
CA MET A 5 15.17 62.91 -1.07
C MET A 5 16.27 63.88 -0.50
N VAL A 6 17.00 63.66 0.61
CA VAL A 6 17.63 62.47 1.26
C VAL A 6 18.02 62.78 2.75
N ALA A 7 18.16 61.71 3.57
CA ALA A 7 19.17 61.46 4.64
C ALA A 7 18.82 61.51 6.16
N CYS A 8 18.87 60.30 6.74
CA CYS A 8 19.53 59.84 7.99
C CYS A 8 18.96 60.19 9.39
N LEU A 9 18.62 59.16 10.18
CA LEU A 9 19.36 58.83 11.43
C LEU A 9 18.95 57.46 12.04
N PHE A 10 19.95 56.72 12.51
CA PHE A 10 19.84 55.55 13.40
C PHE A 10 19.60 55.99 14.86
N LEU A 11 18.76 55.26 15.60
CA LEU A 11 19.03 54.56 16.89
C LEU A 11 17.84 54.57 17.87
N ALA A 12 17.63 53.40 18.48
CA ALA A 12 16.94 53.09 19.73
C ALA A 12 15.41 52.88 19.71
N LEU A 13 15.02 51.60 19.82
CA LEU A 13 14.03 51.13 20.81
C LEU A 13 14.18 49.62 21.01
N MET A 14 14.79 49.26 22.15
CA MET A 14 14.64 47.96 22.79
C MET A 14 13.17 47.84 23.23
N VAL A 15 12.39 47.03 22.53
CA VAL A 15 11.14 46.48 23.05
C VAL A 15 11.29 44.96 23.00
N SER A 16 11.27 44.37 24.19
CA SER A 16 11.11 42.94 24.42
C SER A 16 9.94 42.40 23.61
N GLY A 17 10.26 41.76 22.49
CA GLY A 17 9.29 41.01 21.71
C GLY A 17 8.82 39.81 22.53
N THR A 18 7.53 39.80 22.85
CA THR A 18 6.74 38.60 23.11
C THR A 18 7.06 37.52 22.07
N PRO A 19 7.01 36.20 22.39
CA PRO A 19 7.27 35.17 21.39
C PRO A 19 6.28 35.33 20.24
N SER A 20 6.81 35.66 19.07
CA SER A 20 6.09 35.73 17.81
C SER A 20 5.35 34.42 17.54
N ALA A 21 4.17 34.53 16.91
CA ALA A 21 3.50 33.42 16.24
C ALA A 21 4.53 32.54 15.51
N GLN A 22 4.44 31.22 15.68
CA GLN A 22 5.27 30.25 14.96
C GLN A 22 5.37 30.67 13.50
N GLU A 23 6.57 31.06 13.06
CA GLU A 23 6.85 31.22 11.63
C GLU A 23 6.52 29.87 10.98
N ILE A 24 5.43 29.85 10.22
CA ILE A 24 5.05 28.69 9.44
C ILE A 24 6.18 28.49 8.42
N ASP A 25 6.90 27.37 8.52
CA ASP A 25 7.85 26.97 7.50
C ASP A 25 7.06 26.67 6.21
N ILE A 26 6.98 27.67 5.33
CA ILE A 26 6.19 27.66 4.10
C ILE A 26 6.56 26.45 3.23
N GLU A 27 7.81 26.01 3.27
CA GLU A 27 8.28 24.90 2.46
C GLU A 27 7.82 23.55 3.01
N GLN A 28 7.85 23.38 4.33
CA GLN A 28 7.29 22.20 4.96
C GLN A 28 5.78 22.09 4.70
N GLU A 29 5.07 23.21 4.72
CA GLU A 29 3.64 23.22 4.41
C GLU A 29 3.36 22.89 2.94
N GLN A 30 4.13 23.45 2.00
CA GLN A 30 4.02 23.11 0.58
C GLN A 30 4.30 21.62 0.33
N LEU A 31 5.30 21.07 1.02
CA LEU A 31 5.63 19.65 0.95
C LEU A 31 4.50 18.76 1.47
N ALA A 32 3.93 19.11 2.64
CA ALA A 32 2.81 18.35 3.19
C ALA A 32 1.61 18.33 2.24
N ARG A 33 1.26 19.48 1.64
CA ARG A 33 0.19 19.56 0.63
C ARG A 33 0.48 18.74 -0.61
N TRP A 34 1.73 18.78 -1.08
CA TRP A 34 2.13 17.96 -2.22
C TRP A 34 1.98 16.47 -1.90
N HIS A 35 2.37 16.01 -0.71
CA HIS A 35 2.17 14.63 -0.28
C HIS A 35 0.70 14.24 -0.19
N ILE A 36 -0.18 15.10 0.33
CA ILE A 36 -1.63 14.86 0.36
C ILE A 36 -2.21 14.70 -1.06
N ASN A 37 -1.85 15.62 -1.96
CA ASN A 37 -2.31 15.58 -3.35
C ASN A 37 -1.77 14.36 -4.10
N TYR A 38 -0.50 14.02 -3.87
CA TYR A 38 0.10 12.84 -4.48
C TYR A 38 -0.47 11.55 -3.89
N ALA A 39 -0.78 11.49 -2.60
CA ALA A 39 -1.48 10.37 -1.99
C ALA A 39 -2.85 10.16 -2.63
N SER A 40 -3.59 11.23 -2.92
CA SER A 40 -4.87 11.16 -3.63
C SER A 40 -4.69 10.57 -5.04
N TYR A 41 -3.67 11.02 -5.79
CA TYR A 41 -3.32 10.41 -7.08
C TYR A 41 -2.93 8.93 -6.95
N LEU A 42 -2.16 8.58 -5.92
CA LEU A 42 -1.74 7.21 -5.66
C LEU A 42 -2.92 6.29 -5.37
N ILE A 43 -3.91 6.75 -4.60
CA ILE A 43 -5.18 6.03 -4.40
C ILE A 43 -5.88 5.80 -5.73
N ASP A 44 -5.96 6.83 -6.58
CA ASP A 44 -6.59 6.73 -7.90
C ASP A 44 -5.90 5.72 -8.83
N VAL A 45 -4.61 5.46 -8.61
CA VAL A 45 -3.84 4.44 -9.35
C VAL A 45 -3.61 3.16 -8.55
N GLY A 46 -4.33 2.94 -7.43
CA GLY A 46 -4.28 1.69 -6.66
C GLY A 46 -3.08 1.52 -5.72
N LYS A 47 -2.20 2.52 -5.65
CA LYS A 47 -0.98 2.52 -4.83
C LYS A 47 -1.25 2.93 -3.38
N TYR A 48 -2.13 2.18 -2.70
CA TYR A 48 -2.62 2.52 -1.36
C TYR A 48 -1.54 2.62 -0.30
N LEU A 49 -0.55 1.75 -0.34
CA LEU A 49 0.52 1.75 0.65
C LEU A 49 1.46 2.93 0.45
N GLU A 50 1.77 3.28 -0.79
CA GLU A 50 2.49 4.52 -1.09
C GLU A 50 1.65 5.73 -0.66
N ALA A 51 0.32 5.73 -0.89
CA ALA A 51 -0.56 6.81 -0.47
C ALA A 51 -0.56 6.97 1.06
N LEU A 52 -0.61 5.86 1.79
CA LEU A 52 -0.56 5.82 3.24
C LEU A 52 0.75 6.42 3.78
N GLU A 53 1.89 6.06 3.18
CA GLU A 53 3.17 6.67 3.54
C GLU A 53 3.23 8.18 3.22
N ASN A 54 2.60 8.62 2.12
CA ASN A 54 2.53 10.03 1.78
C ASN A 54 1.68 10.80 2.81
N TYR A 55 0.54 10.25 3.26
CA TYR A 55 -0.22 10.86 4.36
C TYR A 55 0.58 10.89 5.67
N HIS A 56 1.28 9.80 6.03
CA HIS A 56 2.19 9.82 7.18
C HIS A 56 3.23 10.93 7.08
N THR A 57 3.86 11.06 5.92
CA THR A 57 4.89 12.09 5.69
C THR A 57 4.27 13.50 5.80
N ALA A 58 3.08 13.72 5.25
CA ALA A 58 2.38 15.00 5.38
C ALA A 58 2.10 15.36 6.86
N ILE A 59 1.64 14.38 7.65
CA ILE A 59 1.36 14.54 9.09
C ILE A 59 2.64 14.85 9.89
N GLU A 60 3.75 14.17 9.58
CA GLU A 60 5.04 14.40 10.26
C GLU A 60 5.66 15.76 9.91
N VAL A 61 5.50 16.24 8.66
CA VAL A 61 6.19 17.43 8.16
C VAL A 61 5.46 18.74 8.46
N THR A 62 4.12 18.77 8.44
CA THR A 62 3.38 20.03 8.65
C THR A 62 3.26 20.41 10.14
N ALA A 63 3.50 21.68 10.44
CA ALA A 63 3.16 22.31 11.71
C ALA A 63 1.72 22.88 11.73
N LEU A 64 1.04 22.99 10.57
CA LEU A 64 -0.32 23.52 10.49
C LEU A 64 -1.35 22.48 10.91
N ARG A 65 -2.07 22.81 12.00
CA ARG A 65 -3.10 21.96 12.60
C ARG A 65 -4.18 21.51 11.61
N LYS A 66 -4.64 22.42 10.74
CA LYS A 66 -5.63 22.12 9.70
C LYS A 66 -5.13 21.09 8.68
N THR A 67 -3.95 21.34 8.09
CA THR A 67 -3.35 20.42 7.09
C THR A 67 -3.07 19.05 7.70
N LYS A 68 -2.60 19.01 8.95
CA LYS A 68 -2.43 17.77 9.72
C LYS A 68 -3.76 17.03 9.87
N THR A 69 -4.83 17.73 10.26
CA THR A 69 -6.17 17.15 10.41
C THR A 69 -6.69 16.56 9.10
N ASP A 70 -6.57 17.29 7.99
CA ASP A 70 -7.02 16.83 6.67
C ASP A 70 -6.28 15.55 6.26
N ALA A 71 -4.96 15.50 6.47
CA ALA A 71 -4.15 14.32 6.20
C ALA A 71 -4.51 13.13 7.09
N MET A 72 -4.81 13.36 8.38
CA MET A 72 -5.24 12.31 9.31
C MET A 72 -6.61 11.72 8.93
N LEU A 73 -7.58 12.56 8.58
CA LEU A 73 -8.89 12.09 8.13
C LEU A 73 -8.80 11.31 6.81
N ALA A 74 -8.00 11.78 5.85
CA ALA A 74 -7.76 11.08 4.59
C ALA A 74 -7.02 9.75 4.81
N LYS A 75 -6.03 9.72 5.73
CA LYS A 75 -5.37 8.50 6.19
C LYS A 75 -6.37 7.50 6.77
N ALA A 76 -7.24 7.92 7.69
CA ALA A 76 -8.21 7.05 8.33
C ALA A 76 -9.16 6.41 7.30
N THR A 77 -9.62 7.19 6.33
CA THR A 77 -10.44 6.67 5.22
C THR A 77 -9.66 5.69 4.34
N LEU A 78 -8.39 5.98 4.04
CA LEU A 78 -7.55 5.05 3.29
C LEU A 78 -7.40 3.71 4.03
N LEU A 79 -7.18 3.76 5.35
CA LEU A 79 -7.03 2.59 6.20
C LEU A 79 -8.28 1.71 6.24
N SER A 80 -9.44 2.31 6.53
CA SER A 80 -10.70 1.55 6.63
C SER A 80 -11.19 1.06 5.26
N SER A 81 -11.10 1.90 4.23
CA SER A 81 -11.74 1.58 2.94
C SER A 81 -10.91 0.69 2.02
N PHE A 82 -9.58 0.63 2.19
CA PHE A 82 -8.72 -0.08 1.21
C PHE A 82 -7.71 -1.04 1.83
N LEU A 83 -7.39 -0.90 3.11
CA LEU A 83 -6.31 -1.65 3.74
C LEU A 83 -6.78 -2.63 4.82
N ASP A 84 -8.10 -2.77 5.02
CA ASP A 84 -8.69 -3.61 6.06
C ASP A 84 -7.99 -3.36 7.41
N ALA A 85 -7.80 -2.08 7.75
CA ALA A 85 -7.08 -1.62 8.93
C ALA A 85 -8.00 -0.84 9.87
N ASP A 86 -9.20 -1.38 10.10
CA ASP A 86 -10.31 -0.69 10.76
C ASP A 86 -9.98 -0.23 12.17
N GLU A 87 -9.30 -1.05 12.97
CA GLU A 87 -8.86 -0.67 14.33
C GLU A 87 -7.87 0.50 14.32
N GLU A 88 -7.03 0.60 13.28
CA GLU A 88 -6.14 1.75 13.15
C GLU A 88 -6.90 2.98 12.66
N ALA A 89 -7.84 2.82 11.74
CA ALA A 89 -8.72 3.89 11.30
C ALA A 89 -9.54 4.47 12.46
N LEU A 90 -10.13 3.61 13.31
CA LEU A 90 -10.86 4.01 14.52
C LEU A 90 -9.97 4.81 15.47
N LYS A 91 -8.73 4.35 15.73
CA LYS A 91 -7.78 5.11 16.55
C LYS A 91 -7.51 6.50 15.99
N VAL A 92 -7.33 6.63 14.67
CA VAL A 92 -7.11 7.92 14.03
C VAL A 92 -8.36 8.80 14.12
N TYR A 93 -9.56 8.27 13.88
CA TYR A 93 -10.80 9.02 14.05
C TYR A 93 -11.00 9.50 15.50
N GLN A 94 -10.76 8.64 16.48
CA GLN A 94 -10.84 8.99 17.90
C GLN A 94 -9.83 10.07 18.28
N GLU A 95 -8.59 9.98 17.78
CA GLU A 95 -7.56 10.99 18.01
C GLU A 95 -7.97 12.34 17.42
N VAL A 96 -8.49 12.38 16.19
CA VAL A 96 -9.02 13.60 15.56
C VAL A 96 -10.21 14.15 16.36
N GLY A 97 -11.15 13.29 16.74
CA GLY A 97 -12.35 13.64 17.51
C GLY A 97 -12.06 14.31 18.87
N ARG A 98 -11.01 13.85 19.56
CA ARG A 98 -10.58 14.38 20.85
C ARG A 98 -9.70 15.62 20.73
N ASN A 99 -8.74 15.59 19.80
CA ASN A 99 -7.63 16.54 19.82
C ASN A 99 -7.68 17.60 18.71
N PHE A 100 -8.57 17.50 17.71
CA PHE A 100 -8.59 18.40 16.55
C PHE A 100 -10.01 18.94 16.28
N PRO A 101 -10.44 20.03 16.94
CA PRO A 101 -11.78 20.59 16.82
C PRO A 101 -12.23 20.85 15.38
N GLU A 102 -11.31 21.25 14.49
CA GLU A 102 -11.59 21.50 13.07
C GLU A 102 -12.03 20.25 12.28
N GLY A 103 -11.64 19.06 12.72
CA GLY A 103 -11.99 17.78 12.09
C GLY A 103 -12.87 16.88 12.95
N ALA A 104 -13.12 17.25 14.20
CA ALA A 104 -13.76 16.39 15.19
C ALA A 104 -15.17 15.94 14.80
N GLU A 105 -15.95 16.82 14.18
CA GLU A 105 -17.28 16.49 13.66
C GLU A 105 -17.22 15.34 12.63
N ILE A 106 -16.35 15.46 11.62
CA ILE A 106 -16.18 14.44 10.58
C ILE A 106 -15.69 13.13 11.21
N ALA A 107 -14.74 13.24 12.13
CA ALA A 107 -14.11 12.08 12.75
C ALA A 107 -15.08 11.25 13.58
N ILE A 108 -15.87 11.89 14.46
CA ILE A 108 -16.82 11.19 15.34
C ILE A 108 -17.94 10.54 14.51
N TYR A 109 -18.43 11.22 13.47
CA TYR A 109 -19.42 10.63 12.57
C TYR A 109 -18.85 9.41 11.82
N ARG A 110 -17.63 9.51 11.28
CA ARG A 110 -16.99 8.40 10.55
C ARG A 110 -16.58 7.25 11.46
N GLU A 111 -16.24 7.53 12.72
CA GLU A 111 -16.06 6.51 13.77
C GLU A 111 -17.35 5.72 13.96
N GLY A 112 -18.48 6.39 14.19
CA GLY A 112 -19.78 5.72 14.36
C GLY A 112 -20.20 4.92 13.13
N LEU A 113 -19.97 5.45 11.92
CA LEU A 113 -20.25 4.74 10.67
C LEU A 113 -19.40 3.47 10.54
N LEU A 114 -18.09 3.55 10.81
CA LEU A 114 -17.20 2.40 10.75
C LEU A 114 -17.57 1.34 11.80
N LEU A 115 -17.88 1.75 13.03
CA LEU A 115 -18.34 0.83 14.08
C LEU A 115 -19.65 0.13 13.69
N PHE A 116 -20.57 0.84 13.04
CA PHE A 116 -21.80 0.26 12.50
C PHE A 116 -21.52 -0.78 11.41
N GLU A 117 -20.64 -0.47 10.45
CA GLU A 117 -20.23 -1.40 9.38
C GLU A 117 -19.53 -2.67 9.94
N LEU A 118 -18.84 -2.53 11.07
CA LEU A 118 -18.22 -3.63 11.81
C LEU A 118 -19.21 -4.42 12.68
N ASN A 119 -20.50 -4.07 12.69
CA ASN A 119 -21.53 -4.63 13.58
C ASN A 119 -21.24 -4.44 15.08
N ARG A 120 -20.42 -3.43 15.45
CA ARG A 120 -20.13 -3.03 16.83
C ARG A 120 -21.20 -2.04 17.30
N PHE A 121 -22.44 -2.50 17.33
CA PHE A 121 -23.62 -1.65 17.44
C PHE A 121 -23.69 -0.83 18.75
N GLU A 122 -23.21 -1.37 19.87
CA GLU A 122 -23.17 -0.63 21.14
C GLU A 122 -22.23 0.57 21.06
N GLU A 123 -21.01 0.36 20.56
CA GLU A 123 -20.02 1.43 20.38
C GLU A 123 -20.47 2.43 19.29
N ALA A 124 -21.10 1.94 18.21
CA ALA A 124 -21.68 2.80 17.19
C ALA A 124 -22.78 3.71 17.77
N ALA A 125 -23.63 3.17 18.66
CA ALA A 125 -24.63 3.96 19.37
C ALA A 125 -24.00 5.04 20.25
N GLU A 126 -22.92 4.74 20.96
CA GLU A 126 -22.19 5.73 21.77
C GLU A 126 -21.60 6.83 20.90
N ALA A 127 -20.96 6.47 19.78
CA ALA A 127 -20.39 7.43 18.85
C ALA A 127 -21.46 8.36 18.24
N PHE A 128 -22.60 7.83 17.80
CA PHE A 128 -23.70 8.65 17.27
C PHE A 128 -24.40 9.50 18.34
N LYS A 129 -24.56 9.00 19.56
CA LYS A 129 -25.04 9.83 20.69
C LYS A 129 -24.09 10.99 20.97
N SER A 130 -22.78 10.71 21.01
CA SER A 130 -21.74 11.73 21.18
C SER A 130 -21.78 12.76 20.05
N TYR A 131 -21.94 12.31 18.79
CA TYR A 131 -22.10 13.18 17.64
C TYR A 131 -23.30 14.12 17.79
N ASN A 132 -24.49 13.58 18.05
CA ASN A 132 -25.73 14.35 18.16
C ASN A 132 -25.71 15.34 19.33
N ALA A 133 -25.07 14.97 20.45
CA ALA A 133 -24.92 15.85 21.61
C ALA A 133 -23.96 17.01 21.33
N ARG A 134 -22.86 16.76 20.63
CA ARG A 134 -21.81 17.76 20.36
C ARG A 134 -22.09 18.62 19.13
N TYR A 135 -22.82 18.09 18.15
CA TYR A 135 -23.14 18.73 16.88
C TYR A 135 -24.63 18.59 16.52
N PRO A 136 -25.55 19.16 17.32
CA PRO A 136 -27.00 19.03 17.10
C PRO A 136 -27.48 19.66 15.79
N ALA A 137 -26.72 20.59 15.21
CA ALA A 137 -26.94 21.16 13.87
C ALA A 137 -25.77 20.83 12.91
N GLY A 138 -25.14 19.67 13.13
CA GLY A 138 -24.00 19.21 12.35
C GLY A 138 -24.35 18.80 10.93
N ARG A 139 -23.34 18.79 10.06
CA ARG A 139 -23.37 18.39 8.64
C ARG A 139 -23.95 17.00 8.41
N PHE A 140 -23.84 16.12 9.40
CA PHE A 140 -24.27 14.71 9.34
C PHE A 140 -25.39 14.37 10.31
N GLN A 141 -26.08 15.37 10.91
CA GLN A 141 -27.14 15.14 11.91
C GLN A 141 -28.19 14.13 11.42
N PHE A 142 -28.77 14.38 10.23
CA PHE A 142 -29.81 13.51 9.68
C PHE A 142 -29.31 12.07 9.46
N GLN A 143 -28.09 11.92 8.93
CA GLN A 143 -27.50 10.61 8.69
C GLN A 143 -27.20 9.87 10.01
N ALA A 144 -26.69 10.58 11.02
CA ALA A 144 -26.40 10.04 12.33
C ALA A 144 -27.70 9.56 13.03
N GLU A 145 -28.79 10.33 12.95
CA GLU A 145 -30.11 9.93 13.48
C GLU A 145 -30.65 8.68 12.78
N VAL A 146 -30.59 8.62 11.44
CA VAL A 146 -31.03 7.45 10.68
C VAL A 146 -30.20 6.20 11.00
N LEU A 147 -28.88 6.34 11.11
CA LEU A 147 -28.01 5.23 11.50
C LEU A 147 -28.24 4.81 12.96
N MET A 148 -28.56 5.75 13.85
CA MET A 148 -28.90 5.46 15.24
C MET A 148 -30.18 4.62 15.37
N GLU A 149 -31.20 4.87 14.55
CA GLU A 149 -32.40 4.03 14.51
C GLU A 149 -32.08 2.61 13.98
N LYS A 150 -31.25 2.50 12.95
CA LYS A 150 -30.78 1.19 12.46
C LYS A 150 -29.98 0.42 13.51
N VAL A 151 -29.15 1.11 14.29
CA VAL A 151 -28.41 0.53 15.41
C VAL A 151 -29.38 -0.01 16.48
N LYS A 152 -30.42 0.75 16.86
CA LYS A 152 -31.44 0.28 17.81
C LYS A 152 -32.17 -0.96 17.31
N ASP A 153 -32.58 -0.96 16.04
CA ASP A 153 -33.22 -2.11 15.41
C ASP A 153 -32.33 -3.35 15.41
N ALA A 154 -31.03 -3.17 15.14
CA ALA A 154 -30.06 -4.26 15.16
C ALA A 154 -29.87 -4.83 16.57
N LEU A 155 -29.72 -3.96 17.58
CA LEU A 155 -29.61 -4.35 18.98
C LEU A 155 -30.87 -5.07 19.49
N ALA A 156 -32.06 -4.64 19.07
CA ALA A 156 -33.33 -5.28 19.44
C ALA A 156 -33.51 -6.68 18.81
N LYS A 157 -32.84 -6.97 17.70
CA LYS A 157 -32.93 -8.25 16.96
C LYS A 157 -31.81 -9.23 17.30
N ALA A 158 -30.82 -8.84 18.11
CA ALA A 158 -29.69 -9.68 18.45
C ALA A 158 -30.07 -10.78 19.48
N PRO A 159 -29.73 -12.06 19.26
CA PRO A 159 -29.98 -13.12 20.23
C PRO A 159 -29.11 -12.97 21.49
N PRO A 160 -29.54 -13.47 22.67
CA PRO A 160 -28.89 -13.21 23.96
C PRO A 160 -27.43 -13.68 24.11
N SER A 161 -26.93 -14.50 23.18
CA SER A 161 -25.58 -15.08 23.23
C SER A 161 -24.49 -14.22 22.57
N GLN A 162 -24.81 -13.03 22.06
CA GLN A 162 -23.81 -12.04 21.59
C GLN A 162 -23.57 -10.89 22.59
N ILE A 163 -24.18 -10.97 23.79
CA ILE A 163 -24.14 -9.91 24.82
C ILE A 163 -22.90 -10.01 25.74
N ALA A 164 -21.97 -10.94 25.48
CA ALA A 164 -20.75 -11.03 26.28
C ALA A 164 -19.69 -10.04 25.78
N MET A 165 -19.52 -8.94 26.51
CA MET A 165 -18.28 -8.16 26.57
C MET A 165 -17.09 -9.12 26.54
N VAL A 166 -16.20 -9.02 25.54
CA VAL A 166 -14.81 -9.37 25.76
C VAL A 166 -14.21 -8.20 26.54
N PRO A 167 -13.80 -8.37 27.81
CA PRO A 167 -13.19 -7.28 28.54
C PRO A 167 -11.89 -6.90 27.84
N VAL A 168 -11.73 -5.62 27.53
CA VAL A 168 -10.40 -5.03 27.33
C VAL A 168 -9.67 -5.21 28.67
N PRO A 169 -8.53 -5.92 28.73
CA PRO A 169 -7.76 -5.94 29.96
C PRO A 169 -7.24 -4.51 30.20
N GLU A 170 -7.68 -3.93 31.31
CA GLU A 170 -7.08 -2.75 31.92
C GLU A 170 -5.57 -3.01 32.08
N PRO A 171 -4.68 -2.08 31.71
CA PRO A 171 -3.25 -2.30 31.87
C PRO A 171 -2.93 -2.28 33.36
N ALA A 172 -2.83 -3.47 33.97
CA ALA A 172 -2.18 -3.61 35.26
C ALA A 172 -0.74 -3.12 35.12
N ALA A 173 -0.46 -1.97 35.74
CA ALA A 173 0.88 -1.43 35.89
C ALA A 173 1.75 -2.48 36.60
N LYS A 174 2.65 -3.12 35.87
CA LYS A 174 3.77 -3.85 36.47
C LYS A 174 4.84 -2.81 36.88
N PRO A 175 5.41 -2.90 38.09
CA PRO A 175 6.45 -1.97 38.51
C PRO A 175 7.66 -2.06 37.58
N ILE A 176 8.18 -0.90 37.24
CA ILE A 176 9.48 -0.72 36.57
C ILE A 176 10.56 -1.34 37.48
N PRO A 177 11.39 -2.28 37.01
CA PRO A 177 12.58 -2.67 37.76
C PRO A 177 13.57 -1.50 37.71
N GLN A 178 13.84 -0.92 38.88
CA GLN A 178 14.95 0.02 39.07
C GLN A 178 16.29 -0.71 39.00
N PRO A 179 17.38 -0.05 38.56
CA PRO A 179 18.70 -0.65 38.46
C PRO A 179 19.32 -0.79 39.86
N GLU A 180 19.77 -1.99 40.22
CA GLU A 180 20.61 -2.17 41.41
C GLU A 180 22.10 -1.89 41.10
N PRO A 181 22.84 -1.34 42.08
CA PRO A 181 24.16 -0.76 41.87
C PRO A 181 25.30 -1.76 42.00
N ALA A 182 26.45 -1.38 41.44
CA ALA A 182 27.71 -2.09 41.53
C ALA A 182 28.22 -2.26 42.97
N ALA A 183 28.82 -3.42 43.25
CA ALA A 183 29.72 -3.62 44.38
C ALA A 183 30.90 -4.53 43.97
N GLU A 184 32.09 -4.13 44.39
CA GLU A 184 33.44 -4.65 44.08
C GLU A 184 33.93 -5.68 45.16
N PRO A 185 35.16 -6.27 45.08
CA PRO A 185 35.37 -7.72 45.20
C PRO A 185 36.16 -8.23 46.44
N GLY A 186 36.23 -9.57 46.59
CA GLY A 186 37.33 -10.31 47.25
C GLY A 186 36.88 -11.54 48.08
N PRO A 187 37.79 -12.45 48.51
CA PRO A 187 38.93 -13.08 47.80
C PRO A 187 38.96 -14.63 47.89
N GLY A 188 39.66 -15.26 46.93
CA GLY A 188 40.58 -16.40 47.13
C GLY A 188 40.08 -17.80 47.51
N GLN A 189 40.20 -18.77 46.59
CA GLN A 189 41.20 -19.86 46.68
C GLN A 189 41.22 -20.75 45.42
N LYS A 190 42.44 -21.06 44.95
CA LYS A 190 42.87 -22.07 43.95
C LYS A 190 43.08 -23.43 44.67
N PRO A 191 43.21 -24.61 44.02
CA PRO A 191 44.01 -24.93 42.82
C PRO A 191 43.31 -25.94 41.84
N ALA A 192 43.83 -26.41 40.71
CA ALA A 192 45.19 -26.65 40.24
C ALA A 192 45.28 -26.63 38.69
N VAL A 193 46.52 -26.53 38.20
CA VAL A 193 46.93 -26.39 36.80
C VAL A 193 47.21 -27.75 36.17
N VAL A 194 46.74 -27.99 34.95
CA VAL A 194 47.41 -28.88 33.99
C VAL A 194 47.46 -28.17 32.63
N LYS A 195 48.68 -28.05 32.09
CA LYS A 195 48.99 -27.49 30.77
C LYS A 195 48.84 -28.57 29.70
N THR A 196 48.16 -28.25 28.59
CA THR A 196 48.48 -28.79 27.25
C THR A 196 48.08 -27.78 26.15
N THR A 197 48.89 -27.75 25.10
CA THR A 197 49.03 -26.81 23.98
C THR A 197 47.88 -26.83 22.93
N PRO A 198 47.77 -25.82 22.03
CA PRO A 198 46.54 -25.51 21.27
C PRO A 198 46.50 -25.98 19.79
N ALA A 199 45.28 -26.33 19.34
CA ALA A 199 44.66 -26.24 17.99
C ALA A 199 43.60 -27.37 17.84
N PRO A 200 42.52 -27.27 17.02
CA PRO A 200 42.00 -26.19 16.18
C PRO A 200 40.58 -25.70 16.60
N GLU A 201 40.09 -24.64 15.96
CA GLU A 201 38.77 -24.01 16.22
C GLU A 201 37.57 -24.97 16.05
N PRO A 202 36.57 -24.94 16.95
CA PRO A 202 35.35 -25.72 16.78
C PRO A 202 34.39 -25.08 15.77
N SER A 203 33.85 -25.93 14.92
CA SER A 203 32.77 -25.70 13.97
C SER A 203 31.55 -25.03 14.61
N LYS A 204 31.04 -23.99 13.94
CA LYS A 204 29.78 -23.33 14.29
C LYS A 204 28.63 -24.35 14.22
N PRO A 205 27.66 -24.31 15.16
CA PRO A 205 26.50 -25.19 15.10
C PRO A 205 25.64 -24.84 13.88
N VAL A 206 25.43 -25.83 13.02
CA VAL A 206 24.41 -25.79 11.97
C VAL A 206 23.07 -25.84 12.68
N VAL A 207 22.38 -24.70 12.73
CA VAL A 207 20.97 -24.64 13.09
C VAL A 207 20.19 -25.16 11.88
N THR A 208 19.77 -26.42 11.93
CA THR A 208 18.76 -26.94 11.00
C THR A 208 17.44 -26.20 11.25
N PRO A 209 16.80 -25.62 10.22
CA PRO A 209 15.46 -25.07 10.39
C PRO A 209 14.48 -26.21 10.73
N PRO A 210 13.45 -25.95 11.56
CA PRO A 210 12.45 -26.96 11.85
C PRO A 210 11.74 -27.36 10.56
N THR A 211 11.64 -28.67 10.31
CA THR A 211 10.80 -29.25 9.27
C THR A 211 9.37 -28.72 9.47
N PRO A 212 8.74 -28.07 8.47
CA PRO A 212 7.35 -27.66 8.60
C PRO A 212 6.50 -28.92 8.79
N ALA A 213 5.64 -28.88 9.82
CA ALA A 213 4.65 -29.92 10.02
C ALA A 213 3.79 -30.04 8.74
N PRO A 214 3.44 -31.27 8.30
CA PRO A 214 2.59 -31.45 7.14
C PRO A 214 1.26 -30.72 7.37
N THR A 215 0.97 -29.74 6.52
CA THR A 215 -0.34 -29.10 6.48
C THR A 215 -1.38 -30.18 6.27
N PRO A 216 -2.39 -30.33 7.15
CA PRO A 216 -3.43 -31.32 6.94
C PRO A 216 -4.15 -31.01 5.62
N ALA A 217 -4.33 -32.03 4.78
CA ALA A 217 -5.12 -31.93 3.56
C ALA A 217 -6.52 -31.43 3.92
N VAL A 218 -6.83 -30.20 3.51
CA VAL A 218 -8.16 -29.61 3.72
C VAL A 218 -9.14 -30.36 2.83
N LYS A 219 -10.09 -31.07 3.46
CA LYS A 219 -11.28 -31.58 2.77
C LYS A 219 -12.06 -30.37 2.24
N PRO A 220 -12.57 -30.42 1.00
CA PRO A 220 -13.35 -29.33 0.44
C PRO A 220 -14.58 -29.08 1.33
N VAL A 221 -14.68 -27.87 1.88
CA VAL A 221 -15.93 -27.38 2.44
C VAL A 221 -16.92 -27.31 1.29
N SER A 222 -17.93 -28.17 1.31
CA SER A 222 -18.97 -28.21 0.28
C SER A 222 -19.86 -26.97 0.35
N GLY A 223 -20.36 -26.51 -0.80
CA GLY A 223 -21.75 -26.05 -0.84
C GLY A 223 -22.14 -24.87 -1.72
N GLN A 224 -21.24 -23.94 -2.05
CA GLN A 224 -21.58 -22.84 -2.98
C GLN A 224 -20.49 -22.69 -4.03
N LYS A 225 -20.80 -23.06 -5.28
CA LYS A 225 -20.01 -22.62 -6.44
C LYS A 225 -20.14 -21.11 -6.52
N VAL A 226 -19.13 -20.38 -6.03
CA VAL A 226 -19.04 -18.95 -6.26
C VAL A 226 -18.80 -18.77 -7.76
N PRO A 227 -19.54 -17.91 -8.48
CA PRO A 227 -19.25 -17.65 -9.87
C PRO A 227 -17.85 -17.05 -10.00
N ILE A 228 -17.15 -17.38 -11.09
CA ILE A 228 -15.84 -16.80 -11.36
C ILE A 228 -15.99 -15.27 -11.41
N PRO A 229 -15.22 -14.49 -10.64
CA PRO A 229 -15.41 -13.05 -10.58
C PRO A 229 -15.13 -12.38 -11.93
N GLU A 230 -16.03 -11.49 -12.37
CA GLU A 230 -15.73 -10.52 -13.42
C GLU A 230 -15.05 -9.28 -12.82
N LEU A 231 -13.94 -8.86 -13.41
CA LEU A 231 -13.14 -7.70 -13.01
C LEU A 231 -13.37 -6.52 -13.92
N ARG A 232 -13.40 -5.31 -13.34
CA ARG A 232 -13.40 -4.02 -14.02
C ARG A 232 -11.99 -3.44 -14.02
N VAL A 233 -11.21 -3.66 -15.08
CA VAL A 233 -9.83 -3.18 -15.20
C VAL A 233 -9.80 -1.86 -15.97
N ARG A 234 -9.40 -0.77 -15.33
CA ARG A 234 -9.25 0.54 -15.97
C ARG A 234 -8.08 0.53 -16.93
N ILE A 235 -8.35 0.81 -18.20
CA ILE A 235 -7.33 0.94 -19.26
C ILE A 235 -6.94 2.41 -19.50
N SER A 236 -7.90 3.33 -19.37
CA SER A 236 -7.62 4.77 -19.45
C SER A 236 -8.67 5.56 -18.67
N ARG A 237 -8.26 6.62 -17.98
CA ARG A 237 -9.18 7.58 -17.31
C ARG A 237 -9.38 8.88 -18.10
N GLY A 238 -8.56 9.10 -19.14
CA GLY A 238 -8.43 10.41 -19.78
C GLY A 238 -8.33 10.35 -21.30
N ALA A 239 -8.83 9.28 -21.93
CA ALA A 239 -8.68 9.11 -23.37
C ALA A 239 -9.50 10.16 -24.14
N SER A 240 -8.90 10.74 -25.18
CA SER A 240 -9.57 11.65 -26.11
C SER A 240 -10.18 10.89 -27.29
N GLU A 241 -9.67 9.70 -27.57
CA GLU A 241 -10.21 8.77 -28.55
C GLU A 241 -9.96 7.32 -28.11
N LEU A 242 -10.94 6.45 -28.35
CA LEU A 242 -10.82 5.00 -28.29
C LEU A 242 -11.19 4.41 -29.65
N ILE A 243 -10.24 3.74 -30.29
CA ILE A 243 -10.51 2.92 -31.49
C ILE A 243 -10.55 1.46 -31.07
N LEU A 244 -11.62 0.76 -31.43
CA LEU A 244 -11.74 -0.70 -31.31
C LEU A 244 -11.62 -1.33 -32.69
N SER A 245 -10.89 -2.42 -32.80
CA SER A 245 -10.79 -3.24 -34.00
C SER A 245 -10.69 -4.73 -33.68
N GLY A 246 -11.26 -5.57 -34.54
CA GLY A 246 -11.37 -7.01 -34.30
C GLY A 246 -12.37 -7.65 -35.25
N LYS A 247 -12.85 -8.85 -34.90
CA LYS A 247 -13.93 -9.52 -35.63
C LYS A 247 -15.20 -9.47 -34.81
N ASP A 248 -16.33 -9.24 -35.48
CA ASP A 248 -17.68 -9.36 -34.88
C ASP A 248 -17.83 -8.59 -33.56
N ILE A 249 -17.32 -7.35 -33.50
CA ILE A 249 -17.51 -6.50 -32.33
C ILE A 249 -18.94 -5.97 -32.37
N CYS A 250 -19.73 -6.25 -31.36
CA CYS A 250 -21.13 -5.88 -31.28
C CYS A 250 -21.35 -4.78 -30.23
N TYR A 251 -22.22 -3.83 -30.54
CA TYR A 251 -22.68 -2.79 -29.61
C TYR A 251 -24.18 -2.57 -29.74
N GLY A 252 -24.91 -2.73 -28.63
CA GLY A 252 -26.36 -2.51 -28.55
C GLY A 252 -27.14 -3.26 -29.63
N GLN A 253 -28.20 -2.63 -30.16
CA GLN A 253 -28.92 -3.11 -31.34
C GLN A 253 -28.30 -2.63 -32.67
N SER A 254 -27.18 -1.91 -32.63
CA SER A 254 -26.55 -1.32 -33.82
C SER A 254 -25.81 -2.34 -34.69
N GLY A 255 -25.87 -3.62 -34.33
CA GLY A 255 -25.23 -4.73 -35.04
C GLY A 255 -23.75 -4.89 -34.69
N CYS A 256 -23.11 -5.83 -35.38
CA CYS A 256 -21.69 -6.14 -35.23
C CYS A 256 -20.87 -5.57 -36.37
N ARG A 257 -19.65 -5.12 -36.08
CA ARG A 257 -18.70 -4.53 -37.03
C ARG A 257 -17.28 -4.90 -36.63
N ASP A 258 -16.36 -4.79 -37.58
CA ASP A 258 -14.95 -5.06 -37.31
C ASP A 258 -14.23 -3.87 -36.65
N SER A 259 -14.84 -2.67 -36.62
CA SER A 259 -14.27 -1.50 -35.97
C SER A 259 -15.30 -0.48 -35.49
N PHE A 260 -14.95 0.21 -34.40
CA PHE A 260 -15.64 1.37 -33.86
C PHE A 260 -14.65 2.44 -33.45
N THR A 261 -15.00 3.70 -33.66
CA THR A 261 -14.33 4.86 -33.06
C THR A 261 -15.23 5.46 -32.01
N VAL A 262 -14.70 5.68 -30.80
CA VAL A 262 -15.40 6.26 -29.67
C VAL A 262 -14.69 7.54 -29.27
N THR A 263 -15.44 8.64 -29.16
CA THR A 263 -14.90 9.95 -28.77
C THR A 263 -15.76 10.62 -27.69
N PRO A 264 -15.19 11.54 -26.91
CA PRO A 264 -15.96 12.37 -25.99
C PRO A 264 -17.06 13.15 -26.73
N GLY A 265 -18.26 13.13 -26.17
CA GLY A 265 -19.31 14.09 -26.48
C GLY A 265 -19.41 15.14 -25.39
N ASN A 266 -20.57 15.80 -25.28
CA ASN A 266 -20.81 16.76 -24.20
C ASN A 266 -20.93 16.02 -22.86
N ASP A 267 -22.05 15.31 -22.66
CA ASP A 267 -22.30 14.51 -21.44
C ASP A 267 -22.37 13.01 -21.71
N ARG A 268 -22.18 12.60 -22.97
CA ARG A 268 -22.28 11.21 -23.42
C ARG A 268 -21.17 10.89 -24.41
N VAL A 269 -20.90 9.61 -24.61
CA VAL A 269 -19.92 9.19 -25.62
C VAL A 269 -20.52 9.29 -27.03
N ARG A 270 -19.66 9.53 -28.03
CA ARG A 270 -20.00 9.41 -29.45
C ARG A 270 -19.39 8.14 -30.01
N ILE A 271 -20.15 7.39 -30.80
CA ILE A 271 -19.70 6.21 -31.53
C ILE A 271 -19.80 6.51 -33.03
N ASN A 272 -18.68 6.41 -33.74
CA ASN A 272 -18.57 6.72 -35.18
C ASN A 272 -19.18 8.10 -35.50
N GLY A 273 -18.92 9.09 -34.65
CA GLY A 273 -19.43 10.46 -34.77
C GLY A 273 -20.86 10.69 -34.26
N ARG A 274 -21.64 9.63 -33.94
CA ARG A 274 -23.03 9.76 -33.47
C ARG A 274 -23.11 9.70 -31.96
N GLN A 275 -23.82 10.64 -31.35
CA GLN A 275 -24.04 10.66 -29.90
C GLN A 275 -24.91 9.49 -29.47
N THR A 276 -24.60 8.92 -28.32
CA THR A 276 -25.30 7.76 -27.77
C THR A 276 -26.46 8.15 -26.84
N GLU A 277 -27.39 7.22 -26.65
CA GLU A 277 -28.50 7.39 -25.70
C GLU A 277 -28.07 7.17 -24.24
N LYS A 278 -27.13 6.26 -24.02
CA LYS A 278 -26.62 5.90 -22.69
C LYS A 278 -25.26 6.55 -22.45
N GLY A 279 -24.99 6.96 -21.21
CA GLY A 279 -23.68 7.53 -20.81
C GLY A 279 -22.53 6.53 -20.86
N THR A 280 -22.84 5.24 -20.67
CA THR A 280 -21.88 4.13 -20.74
C THR A 280 -22.24 3.17 -21.87
N VAL A 281 -21.23 2.79 -22.65
CA VAL A 281 -21.34 1.83 -23.74
C VAL A 281 -20.47 0.61 -23.46
N ILE A 282 -20.89 -0.55 -23.97
CA ILE A 282 -20.17 -1.82 -23.80
C ILE A 282 -20.10 -2.52 -25.17
N PHE A 283 -18.89 -2.80 -25.60
CA PHE A 283 -18.55 -3.56 -26.80
C PHE A 283 -18.25 -5.01 -26.42
N ARG A 284 -18.79 -5.96 -27.19
CA ARG A 284 -18.63 -7.40 -26.94
C ARG A 284 -18.17 -8.09 -28.22
N SER A 285 -17.33 -9.10 -28.08
CA SER A 285 -16.97 -10.02 -29.16
C SER A 285 -16.59 -11.36 -28.54
N GLU A 286 -16.87 -12.45 -29.26
CA GLU A 286 -16.35 -13.79 -28.93
C GLU A 286 -14.87 -13.94 -29.28
N LYS A 287 -14.29 -12.95 -29.99
CA LYS A 287 -12.88 -12.87 -30.35
C LYS A 287 -12.20 -11.73 -29.59
N PRO A 288 -10.87 -11.82 -29.39
CA PRO A 288 -10.12 -10.73 -28.80
C PRO A 288 -10.30 -9.40 -29.52
N ILE A 289 -10.43 -8.32 -28.75
CA ILE A 289 -10.60 -6.96 -29.24
C ILE A 289 -9.26 -6.22 -29.12
N SER A 290 -8.78 -5.67 -30.23
CA SER A 290 -7.69 -4.70 -30.23
C SER A 290 -8.27 -3.32 -29.93
N ILE A 291 -7.68 -2.62 -28.97
CA ILE A 291 -8.03 -1.24 -28.66
C ILE A 291 -6.84 -0.31 -28.87
N SER A 292 -7.11 0.95 -29.14
CA SER A 292 -6.13 2.05 -29.17
C SER A 292 -6.72 3.24 -28.42
N CYS A 293 -6.14 3.59 -27.28
CA CYS A 293 -6.49 4.79 -26.51
C CYS A 293 -5.42 5.86 -26.74
N ASP A 294 -5.73 6.92 -27.48
CA ASP A 294 -4.78 7.99 -27.84
C ASP A 294 -3.42 7.44 -28.36
N GLY A 295 -3.49 6.43 -29.23
CA GLY A 295 -2.33 5.76 -29.85
C GLY A 295 -1.72 4.61 -29.04
N LYS A 296 -2.08 4.44 -27.76
CA LYS A 296 -1.63 3.29 -26.95
C LYS A 296 -2.48 2.07 -27.26
N LYS A 297 -1.86 1.06 -27.88
CA LYS A 297 -2.53 -0.16 -28.34
C LYS A 297 -2.48 -1.27 -27.30
N LYS A 298 -3.55 -2.06 -27.21
CA LYS A 298 -3.61 -3.29 -26.41
C LYS A 298 -4.61 -4.26 -27.02
N LYS A 299 -4.27 -5.56 -27.03
CA LYS A 299 -5.19 -6.63 -27.45
C LYS A 299 -5.74 -7.33 -26.21
N LEU A 300 -7.06 -7.38 -26.07
CA LEU A 300 -7.75 -7.75 -24.85
C LEU A 300 -8.81 -8.83 -25.07
N ARG A 301 -9.08 -9.61 -24.02
CA ARG A 301 -10.22 -10.51 -23.90
C ARG A 301 -11.40 -9.80 -23.22
N GLY A 302 -12.54 -10.48 -23.16
CA GLY A 302 -13.74 -9.94 -22.54
C GLY A 302 -14.34 -8.75 -23.29
N ARG A 303 -14.95 -7.85 -22.54
CA ARG A 303 -15.75 -6.75 -23.07
C ARG A 303 -15.06 -5.41 -22.79
N ILE A 304 -15.30 -4.42 -23.63
CA ILE A 304 -14.74 -3.07 -23.46
C ILE A 304 -15.87 -2.11 -23.16
N SER A 305 -15.77 -1.40 -22.05
CA SER A 305 -16.67 -0.32 -21.68
C SER A 305 -16.02 1.04 -21.86
N ALA A 306 -16.79 2.01 -22.34
CA ALA A 306 -16.39 3.41 -22.42
C ALA A 306 -17.50 4.30 -21.84
N SER A 307 -17.11 5.32 -21.09
CA SER A 307 -18.03 6.30 -20.49
C SER A 307 -17.37 7.68 -20.39
N MET A 308 -18.18 8.72 -20.22
CA MET A 308 -17.67 10.08 -19.98
C MET A 308 -17.22 10.24 -18.53
N ARG A 309 -16.06 10.84 -18.32
CA ARG A 309 -15.57 11.29 -17.01
C ARG A 309 -14.72 12.55 -17.18
N GLU A 310 -15.12 13.64 -16.55
CA GLU A 310 -14.37 14.91 -16.55
C GLU A 310 -14.02 15.41 -17.98
N GLY A 311 -14.97 15.31 -18.92
CA GLY A 311 -14.77 15.73 -20.32
C GLY A 311 -13.90 14.79 -21.18
N LYS A 312 -13.46 13.64 -20.63
CA LYS A 312 -12.67 12.61 -21.31
C LYS A 312 -13.37 11.24 -21.24
N LEU A 313 -12.80 10.24 -21.93
CA LEU A 313 -13.23 8.86 -21.84
C LEU A 313 -12.56 8.12 -20.68
N LEU A 314 -13.38 7.49 -19.85
CA LEU A 314 -13.00 6.39 -18.98
C LEU A 314 -13.23 5.07 -19.74
N VAL A 315 -12.15 4.35 -20.02
CA VAL A 315 -12.13 3.06 -20.72
C VAL A 315 -11.82 1.95 -19.73
N ILE A 316 -12.71 0.96 -19.66
CA ILE A 316 -12.62 -0.17 -18.72
C ILE A 316 -12.74 -1.48 -19.50
N ASN A 317 -11.87 -2.43 -19.22
CA ASN A 317 -12.02 -3.80 -19.67
C ASN A 317 -12.79 -4.60 -18.61
N LEU A 318 -13.90 -5.20 -19.02
CA LEU A 318 -14.70 -6.13 -18.23
C LEU A 318 -14.26 -7.55 -18.62
N VAL A 319 -13.59 -8.25 -17.71
CA VAL A 319 -12.90 -9.51 -18.02
C VAL A 319 -13.02 -10.49 -16.86
N GLU A 320 -13.20 -11.77 -17.15
CA GLU A 320 -13.24 -12.81 -16.12
C GLU A 320 -11.86 -12.99 -15.46
N MET A 321 -11.82 -13.30 -14.16
CA MET A 321 -10.61 -13.46 -13.36
C MET A 321 -9.53 -14.33 -14.02
N GLU A 322 -9.89 -15.51 -14.55
CA GLU A 322 -8.90 -16.42 -15.12
C GLU A 322 -8.32 -15.86 -16.43
N GLU A 323 -9.14 -15.24 -17.28
CA GLU A 323 -8.69 -14.57 -18.51
C GLU A 323 -7.80 -13.36 -18.21
N TYR A 324 -8.11 -12.62 -17.15
CA TYR A 324 -7.27 -11.52 -16.66
C TYR A 324 -5.86 -12.03 -16.29
N LEU A 325 -5.79 -13.14 -15.57
CA LEU A 325 -4.53 -13.73 -15.12
C LEU A 325 -3.68 -14.31 -16.26
N LEU A 326 -4.29 -14.70 -17.38
CA LEU A 326 -3.52 -15.10 -18.58
C LEU A 326 -2.58 -13.99 -19.05
N SER A 327 -2.98 -12.73 -18.87
CA SER A 327 -2.14 -11.57 -19.17
C SER A 327 -1.23 -11.17 -18.01
N VAL A 328 -1.72 -11.18 -16.77
CA VAL A 328 -0.95 -10.72 -15.61
C VAL A 328 0.27 -11.59 -15.32
N VAL A 329 0.09 -12.91 -15.25
CA VAL A 329 1.17 -13.83 -14.86
C VAL A 329 2.42 -13.68 -15.75
N PRO A 330 2.35 -13.69 -17.09
CA PRO A 330 3.53 -13.48 -17.94
C PRO A 330 3.95 -12.01 -18.11
N SER A 331 3.18 -11.06 -17.56
CA SER A 331 3.56 -9.65 -17.48
C SER A 331 4.36 -9.34 -16.22
N GLU A 332 4.13 -10.10 -15.14
CA GLU A 332 4.81 -10.02 -13.85
C GLU A 332 5.98 -10.99 -13.72
N SER A 333 5.88 -12.18 -14.31
CA SER A 333 6.87 -13.25 -14.20
C SER A 333 7.37 -13.71 -15.56
N TYR A 334 8.63 -14.14 -15.62
CA TYR A 334 9.17 -14.72 -16.85
C TYR A 334 8.54 -16.09 -17.09
N ALA A 335 7.95 -16.31 -18.26
CA ALA A 335 7.32 -17.58 -18.62
C ALA A 335 8.26 -18.81 -18.59
N SER A 336 9.58 -18.57 -18.64
CA SER A 336 10.62 -19.62 -18.54
C SER A 336 10.88 -20.09 -17.10
N TRP A 337 10.33 -19.42 -16.10
CA TRP A 337 10.47 -19.83 -14.70
C TRP A 337 9.78 -21.18 -14.42
N PRO A 338 10.12 -21.84 -13.30
CA PRO A 338 9.50 -23.10 -12.92
C PRO A 338 7.98 -23.01 -12.88
N LEU A 339 7.30 -24.12 -13.21
CA LEU A 339 5.83 -24.12 -13.30
C LEU A 339 5.18 -23.79 -11.95
N ASP A 340 5.75 -24.31 -10.86
CA ASP A 340 5.32 -24.01 -9.49
C ASP A 340 5.48 -22.53 -9.12
N THR A 341 6.55 -21.86 -9.57
CA THR A 341 6.69 -20.40 -9.43
C THR A 341 5.55 -19.67 -10.15
N LEU A 342 5.22 -20.08 -11.39
CA LEU A 342 4.14 -19.46 -12.15
C LEU A 342 2.76 -19.71 -11.51
N LYS A 343 2.54 -20.88 -10.92
CA LYS A 343 1.32 -21.19 -10.14
C LYS A 343 1.24 -20.34 -8.88
N ALA A 344 2.33 -20.20 -8.14
CA ALA A 344 2.39 -19.34 -6.95
C ALA A 344 2.07 -17.88 -7.31
N GLN A 345 2.67 -17.36 -8.39
CA GLN A 345 2.35 -16.04 -8.92
C GLN A 345 0.87 -15.93 -9.32
N ALA A 346 0.30 -16.94 -9.99
CA ALA A 346 -1.10 -16.93 -10.38
C ALA A 346 -2.03 -16.84 -9.16
N VAL A 347 -1.80 -17.65 -8.12
CA VAL A 347 -2.59 -17.63 -6.88
C VAL A 347 -2.44 -16.30 -6.13
N ALA A 348 -1.21 -15.80 -5.97
CA ALA A 348 -0.98 -14.50 -5.33
C ALA A 348 -1.68 -13.36 -6.10
N ALA A 349 -1.54 -13.36 -7.43
CA ALA A 349 -2.16 -12.35 -8.27
C ALA A 349 -3.70 -12.42 -8.26
N ARG A 350 -4.27 -13.63 -8.30
CA ARG A 350 -5.72 -13.89 -8.19
C ARG A 350 -6.26 -13.39 -6.86
N THR A 351 -5.56 -13.71 -5.77
CA THR A 351 -5.96 -13.31 -4.42
C THR A 351 -5.95 -11.79 -4.29
N TYR A 352 -4.89 -11.13 -4.76
CA TYR A 352 -4.80 -9.67 -4.77
C TYR A 352 -5.93 -9.04 -5.59
N ALA A 353 -6.16 -9.51 -6.82
CA ALA A 353 -7.24 -9.00 -7.66
C ALA A 353 -8.62 -9.17 -7.02
N TYR A 354 -8.85 -10.32 -6.37
CA TYR A 354 -10.10 -10.58 -5.65
C TYR A 354 -10.25 -9.67 -4.42
N TYR A 355 -9.18 -9.48 -3.65
CA TYR A 355 -9.14 -8.51 -2.54
C TYR A 355 -9.51 -7.10 -3.03
N GLN A 356 -8.86 -6.60 -4.11
CA GLN A 356 -9.13 -5.26 -4.63
C GLN A 356 -10.57 -5.10 -5.12
N LYS A 357 -11.12 -6.13 -5.79
CA LYS A 357 -12.51 -6.13 -6.24
C LYS A 357 -13.49 -5.89 -5.09
N LEU A 358 -13.31 -6.59 -3.98
CA LEU A 358 -14.20 -6.47 -2.82
C LEU A 358 -14.09 -5.09 -2.17
N HIS A 359 -12.90 -4.51 -2.12
CA HIS A 359 -12.67 -3.18 -1.55
C HIS A 359 -13.08 -2.01 -2.46
N ARG A 360 -13.26 -2.27 -3.75
CA ARG A 360 -13.54 -1.24 -4.76
C ARG A 360 -14.91 -1.41 -5.42
N GLU A 361 -15.83 -2.15 -4.81
CA GLU A 361 -17.17 -2.36 -5.35
C GLU A 361 -17.89 -1.04 -5.67
N ASN A 362 -17.72 -0.02 -4.80
CA ASN A 362 -18.32 1.31 -4.91
C ASN A 362 -17.55 2.28 -5.83
N LEU A 363 -16.42 1.85 -6.40
CA LEU A 363 -15.68 2.62 -7.40
C LEU A 363 -16.12 2.23 -8.81
N SER A 364 -15.72 3.04 -9.80
CA SER A 364 -16.02 2.75 -11.21
C SER A 364 -15.25 1.54 -11.75
N TYR A 365 -14.14 1.15 -11.11
CA TYR A 365 -13.26 0.05 -11.53
C TYR A 365 -12.62 -0.63 -10.33
N ASP A 366 -12.22 -1.89 -10.52
CA ASP A 366 -11.64 -2.76 -9.50
C ASP A 366 -10.11 -2.70 -9.52
N LEU A 367 -9.50 -2.54 -10.70
CA LEU A 367 -8.04 -2.61 -10.91
C LEU A 367 -7.58 -1.59 -11.95
N VAL A 368 -6.31 -1.21 -11.92
CA VAL A 368 -5.61 -0.50 -13.00
C VAL A 368 -4.69 -1.46 -13.76
N ASP A 369 -4.32 -1.12 -14.99
CA ASP A 369 -3.61 -2.01 -15.91
C ASP A 369 -2.07 -1.91 -15.88
N ASP A 370 -1.53 -1.21 -14.90
CA ASP A 370 -0.11 -0.95 -14.66
C ASP A 370 0.34 -1.37 -13.24
N GLU A 371 1.59 -1.07 -12.88
CA GLU A 371 2.18 -1.43 -11.58
C GLU A 371 1.52 -0.73 -10.37
N GLY A 372 0.49 0.09 -10.60
CA GLY A 372 -0.37 0.60 -9.55
C GLY A 372 -1.22 -0.48 -8.86
N ASP A 373 -1.58 -1.52 -9.61
CA ASP A 373 -2.15 -2.77 -9.08
C ASP A 373 -1.30 -3.96 -9.54
N GLN A 374 -1.38 -4.29 -10.83
CA GLN A 374 -0.68 -5.43 -11.44
C GLN A 374 -0.46 -5.16 -12.93
N ALA A 375 0.66 -5.61 -13.48
CA ALA A 375 0.97 -5.46 -14.89
C ALA A 375 -0.02 -6.24 -15.77
N TYR A 376 -0.97 -5.54 -16.40
CA TYR A 376 -1.98 -6.12 -17.30
C TYR A 376 -1.73 -5.67 -18.74
N LYS A 377 -0.81 -6.32 -19.44
CA LYS A 377 -0.30 -5.85 -20.75
C LYS A 377 -1.08 -6.38 -21.97
N GLY A 378 -2.16 -7.12 -21.74
CA GLY A 378 -2.98 -7.74 -22.77
C GLY A 378 -2.43 -9.08 -23.27
N MET A 379 -3.04 -9.58 -24.34
CA MET A 379 -2.86 -10.95 -24.86
C MET A 379 -1.48 -11.21 -25.47
N GLU A 380 -0.76 -10.19 -25.90
CA GLU A 380 0.57 -10.36 -26.53
C GLU A 380 1.62 -10.93 -25.58
N ARG A 381 1.32 -10.97 -24.28
CA ARG A 381 2.16 -11.58 -23.26
C ARG A 381 1.81 -13.03 -22.96
N GLU A 382 0.65 -13.54 -23.41
CA GLU A 382 0.21 -14.90 -23.11
C GLU A 382 1.19 -15.94 -23.65
N THR A 383 1.47 -16.98 -22.86
CA THR A 383 2.31 -18.10 -23.26
C THR A 383 1.67 -19.41 -22.82
N THR A 384 1.92 -20.51 -23.54
CA THR A 384 1.38 -21.83 -23.16
C THR A 384 1.75 -22.23 -21.73
N ARG A 385 2.97 -21.89 -21.27
CA ARG A 385 3.44 -22.21 -19.90
C ARG A 385 2.70 -21.40 -18.84
N SER A 386 2.57 -20.09 -19.03
CA SER A 386 1.84 -19.23 -18.07
C SER A 386 0.35 -19.56 -18.07
N THR A 387 -0.25 -19.81 -19.24
CA THR A 387 -1.64 -20.28 -19.36
C THR A 387 -1.83 -21.59 -18.60
N LYS A 388 -0.94 -22.57 -18.78
CA LYS A 388 -1.00 -23.83 -18.03
C LYS A 388 -0.98 -23.59 -16.51
N ALA A 389 -0.10 -22.72 -16.01
CA ALA A 389 -0.02 -22.39 -14.59
C ALA A 389 -1.30 -21.76 -14.05
N VAL A 390 -1.89 -20.81 -14.79
CA VAL A 390 -3.17 -20.17 -14.43
C VAL A 390 -4.28 -21.21 -14.37
N MET A 391 -4.41 -22.05 -15.41
CA MET A 391 -5.48 -23.05 -15.50
C MET A 391 -5.35 -24.14 -14.43
N GLU A 392 -4.13 -24.63 -14.17
CA GLU A 392 -3.89 -25.67 -13.15
C GLU A 392 -4.05 -25.15 -11.70
N SER A 393 -4.07 -23.84 -11.49
CA SER A 393 -4.33 -23.19 -10.20
C SER A 393 -5.66 -22.42 -10.18
N SER A 394 -6.55 -22.69 -11.16
CA SER A 394 -7.82 -21.98 -11.32
C SER A 394 -8.68 -22.10 -10.07
N GLY A 395 -9.24 -20.97 -9.63
CA GLY A 395 -10.06 -20.88 -8.43
C GLY A 395 -9.32 -20.95 -7.09
N GLU A 396 -8.01 -21.16 -7.07
CA GLU A 396 -7.24 -21.19 -5.82
C GLU A 396 -6.83 -19.78 -5.39
N VAL A 397 -7.21 -19.41 -4.16
CA VAL A 397 -6.91 -18.11 -3.52
C VAL A 397 -6.46 -18.31 -2.06
N LEU A 398 -5.72 -17.34 -1.55
CA LEU A 398 -5.24 -17.29 -0.17
C LEU A 398 -6.25 -16.56 0.73
N MET A 399 -6.72 -17.23 1.78
CA MET A 399 -7.83 -16.80 2.63
C MET A 399 -7.43 -16.71 4.10
N GLU A 400 -7.90 -15.68 4.79
CA GLU A 400 -7.87 -15.54 6.24
C GLU A 400 -9.27 -15.09 6.71
N GLN A 401 -9.84 -15.76 7.71
CA GLN A 401 -11.18 -15.42 8.25
C GLN A 401 -12.28 -15.29 7.17
N GLN A 402 -12.31 -16.22 6.21
CA GLN A 402 -13.24 -16.23 5.06
C GLN A 402 -13.12 -15.04 4.08
N ARG A 403 -12.08 -14.21 4.19
CA ARG A 403 -11.78 -13.13 3.23
C ARG A 403 -10.47 -13.41 2.49
N PRO A 404 -10.34 -13.02 1.21
CA PRO A 404 -9.06 -13.08 0.54
C PRO A 404 -8.07 -12.17 1.27
N ILE A 405 -6.81 -12.60 1.39
CA ILE A 405 -5.77 -11.75 1.98
C ILE A 405 -5.29 -10.66 1.02
N LEU A 406 -4.71 -9.58 1.55
CA LEU A 406 -3.88 -8.68 0.75
C LEU A 406 -2.55 -9.36 0.37
N ALA A 407 -2.53 -10.07 -0.76
CA ALA A 407 -1.39 -10.84 -1.26
C ALA A 407 -0.35 -9.97 -1.98
N MET A 408 0.39 -9.15 -1.22
CA MET A 408 1.44 -8.29 -1.77
C MET A 408 2.64 -9.07 -2.31
N PHE A 409 3.25 -8.58 -3.39
CA PHE A 409 4.48 -9.14 -3.93
C PHE A 409 5.44 -8.07 -4.46
N SER A 410 6.73 -8.40 -4.52
CA SER A 410 7.79 -7.53 -5.05
C SER A 410 8.82 -8.33 -5.86
N ALA A 411 9.61 -7.63 -6.68
CA ALA A 411 10.57 -8.26 -7.58
C ALA A 411 11.61 -9.11 -6.83
N ASN A 412 12.29 -8.53 -5.84
CA ASN A 412 13.30 -9.23 -5.05
C ASN A 412 13.35 -8.70 -3.61
N SER A 413 13.33 -9.58 -2.61
CA SER A 413 13.34 -9.18 -1.19
C SER A 413 14.73 -8.75 -0.68
N GLY A 414 15.81 -9.12 -1.36
CA GLY A 414 17.18 -8.77 -0.97
C GLY A 414 17.75 -9.61 0.18
N GLY A 415 17.27 -10.84 0.35
CA GLY A 415 17.68 -11.76 1.41
C GLY A 415 16.73 -11.79 2.62
N TYR A 416 15.76 -10.88 2.68
CA TYR A 416 14.83 -10.77 3.81
C TYR A 416 13.55 -10.04 3.38
N THR A 417 12.38 -10.65 3.57
CA THR A 417 11.09 -9.97 3.32
C THR A 417 10.89 -8.83 4.31
N ALA A 418 10.08 -7.84 3.95
CA ALA A 418 9.79 -6.72 4.82
C ALA A 418 8.54 -6.97 5.67
N ASP A 419 8.55 -6.40 6.87
CA ASP A 419 7.37 -6.35 7.73
C ASP A 419 6.44 -5.20 7.26
N ALA A 420 5.19 -5.51 6.97
CA ALA A 420 4.22 -4.53 6.46
C ALA A 420 3.92 -3.43 7.48
N LYS A 421 4.01 -3.70 8.78
CA LYS A 421 3.84 -2.69 9.83
C LYS A 421 5.05 -1.73 9.85
N ALA A 422 6.26 -2.23 9.72
CA ALA A 422 7.44 -1.36 9.63
C ALA A 422 7.43 -0.48 8.37
N VAL A 423 7.15 -1.07 7.20
CA VAL A 423 7.22 -0.34 5.93
C VAL A 423 6.00 0.55 5.73
N PHE A 424 4.80 0.04 6.01
CA PHE A 424 3.54 0.71 5.65
C PHE A 424 2.62 1.01 6.83
N ASN A 425 3.01 0.67 8.06
CA ASN A 425 2.12 0.67 9.22
C ASN A 425 0.86 -0.20 9.04
N LEU A 426 0.97 -1.26 8.23
CA LEU A 426 -0.11 -2.19 8.01
C LEU A 426 0.08 -3.44 8.89
N ASN A 427 -0.83 -3.67 9.84
CA ASN A 427 -0.77 -4.83 10.72
C ASN A 427 -1.47 -6.05 10.10
N LYS A 428 -0.71 -6.90 9.40
CA LYS A 428 -1.19 -8.19 8.87
C LYS A 428 -0.23 -9.29 9.32
N SER A 429 -0.76 -10.25 10.08
CA SER A 429 -0.04 -11.40 10.68
C SER A 429 0.81 -12.18 9.68
N TYR A 430 0.37 -12.23 8.42
CA TYR A 430 0.99 -12.97 7.33
C TYR A 430 1.94 -12.13 6.46
N LEU A 431 2.11 -10.82 6.72
CA LEU A 431 3.03 -9.94 5.98
C LEU A 431 4.18 -9.47 6.85
N THR A 432 4.91 -10.43 7.40
CA THR A 432 6.00 -10.21 8.37
C THR A 432 7.38 -10.35 7.73
N ALA A 433 8.38 -9.75 8.36
CA ALA A 433 9.76 -9.91 7.95
C ALA A 433 10.29 -11.33 8.22
N ARG A 434 10.85 -11.99 7.21
CA ARG A 434 11.44 -13.34 7.30
C ARG A 434 12.71 -13.45 6.44
N PRO A 435 13.70 -14.29 6.85
CA PRO A 435 14.84 -14.60 5.99
C PRO A 435 14.38 -15.22 4.67
N ASP A 436 14.92 -14.73 3.56
CA ASP A 436 14.65 -15.21 2.20
C ASP A 436 15.98 -15.39 1.44
N PRO A 437 16.80 -16.39 1.81
CA PRO A 437 18.13 -16.58 1.25
C PRO A 437 18.11 -16.89 -0.25
N GLU A 438 17.02 -17.48 -0.76
CA GLU A 438 16.90 -17.83 -2.18
C GLU A 438 16.81 -16.60 -3.08
N SER A 439 16.21 -15.51 -2.59
CA SER A 439 16.19 -14.23 -3.33
C SER A 439 17.58 -13.67 -3.65
N LEU A 440 18.61 -13.99 -2.85
CA LEU A 440 19.99 -13.54 -3.09
C LEU A 440 20.62 -14.18 -4.33
N LYS A 441 20.09 -15.33 -4.78
CA LYS A 441 20.57 -16.04 -5.98
C LYS A 441 19.89 -15.56 -7.26
N GLY A 442 18.85 -14.72 -7.15
CA GLY A 442 18.10 -14.16 -8.26
C GLY A 442 18.66 -12.84 -8.78
N LYS A 443 18.10 -12.32 -9.89
CA LYS A 443 18.43 -10.96 -10.36
C LYS A 443 17.86 -9.92 -9.40
N MET A 444 18.40 -8.70 -9.47
CA MET A 444 17.96 -7.55 -8.65
C MET A 444 18.14 -7.78 -7.13
N ALA A 445 18.98 -8.75 -6.73
CA ALA A 445 19.28 -9.04 -5.33
C ALA A 445 20.12 -7.94 -4.66
N THR A 446 21.00 -7.29 -5.42
CA THR A 446 21.90 -6.22 -4.95
C THR A 446 21.96 -5.08 -5.94
N TRP A 447 22.20 -3.86 -5.48
CA TRP A 447 22.42 -2.68 -6.30
C TRP A 447 23.37 -1.69 -5.61
N LYS A 448 24.03 -0.84 -6.39
CA LYS A 448 24.87 0.24 -5.89
C LYS A 448 24.47 1.55 -6.56
N LYS A 449 24.43 2.64 -5.79
CA LYS A 449 24.32 4.00 -6.33
C LYS A 449 25.26 4.94 -5.57
N GLU A 450 25.74 5.96 -6.26
CA GLU A 450 26.57 7.00 -5.68
C GLU A 450 26.03 8.37 -6.06
N PHE A 451 26.04 9.30 -5.11
CA PHE A 451 25.60 10.67 -5.32
C PHE A 451 26.57 11.63 -4.63
N SER A 452 26.86 12.77 -5.26
CA SER A 452 27.50 13.87 -4.54
C SER A 452 26.53 14.50 -3.54
N THR A 453 27.06 15.19 -2.54
CA THR A 453 26.26 15.95 -1.58
C THR A 453 25.31 16.94 -2.29
N LYS A 454 25.80 17.59 -3.35
CA LYS A 454 25.00 18.53 -4.17
C LYS A 454 23.85 17.82 -4.90
N ASP A 455 24.05 16.61 -5.39
CA ASP A 455 23.00 15.84 -6.06
C ASP A 455 21.86 15.51 -5.10
N ILE A 456 22.20 15.14 -3.86
CA ILE A 456 21.22 14.81 -2.83
C ILE A 456 20.44 16.06 -2.41
N GLU A 457 21.13 17.17 -2.17
CA GLU A 457 20.50 18.46 -1.85
C GLU A 457 19.53 18.90 -2.96
N ALA A 458 19.96 18.83 -4.23
CA ALA A 458 19.12 19.18 -5.37
C ALA A 458 17.91 18.24 -5.52
N ALA A 459 18.09 16.96 -5.20
CA ALA A 459 17.01 15.98 -5.25
C ALA A 459 15.96 16.18 -4.15
N LEU A 460 16.40 16.51 -2.94
CA LEU A 460 15.52 16.87 -1.83
C LEU A 460 14.81 18.20 -2.09
N ALA A 461 15.50 19.20 -2.66
CA ALA A 461 14.89 20.49 -2.99
C ALA A 461 13.77 20.36 -4.03
N ARG A 462 13.89 19.45 -5.00
CA ARG A 462 12.83 19.14 -6.00
C ARG A 462 11.53 18.63 -5.37
N ILE A 463 11.60 18.10 -4.16
CA ILE A 463 10.44 17.68 -3.36
C ILE A 463 10.23 18.62 -2.15
N GLY A 464 10.66 19.88 -2.22
CA GLY A 464 10.38 20.88 -1.18
C GLY A 464 11.17 20.72 0.13
N ILE A 465 12.23 19.90 0.17
CA ILE A 465 13.06 19.71 1.36
C ILE A 465 14.38 20.47 1.22
N LYS A 466 14.57 21.48 2.08
CA LYS A 466 15.88 22.13 2.26
C LYS A 466 16.76 21.33 3.22
N ALA A 467 17.97 21.01 2.78
CA ALA A 467 18.99 20.33 3.57
C ALA A 467 20.41 20.74 3.16
N ARG A 468 20.70 22.05 3.02
CA ARG A 468 21.99 22.53 2.51
C ARG A 468 23.14 22.20 3.46
N GLY A 469 24.29 21.84 2.89
CA GLY A 469 25.48 21.45 3.63
C GLY A 469 25.29 20.13 4.35
N ILE A 470 24.81 19.08 3.66
CA ILE A 470 24.62 17.75 4.28
C ILE A 470 25.96 17.23 4.81
N SER A 471 26.06 17.08 6.13
CA SER A 471 27.25 16.56 6.80
C SER A 471 27.17 15.06 7.08
N ARG A 472 25.95 14.53 7.27
CA ARG A 472 25.71 13.12 7.58
C ARG A 472 24.32 12.65 7.15
N ILE A 473 24.26 11.40 6.68
CA ILE A 473 23.03 10.65 6.43
C ILE A 473 23.18 9.31 7.17
N GLU A 474 22.29 9.02 8.12
CA GLU A 474 22.40 7.83 8.97
C GLU A 474 21.02 7.22 9.27
N ALA A 475 20.98 5.94 9.65
CA ALA A 475 19.74 5.31 10.07
C ALA A 475 19.24 5.94 11.39
N ALA A 476 18.00 6.44 11.38
CA ALA A 476 17.29 6.86 12.59
C ALA A 476 16.49 5.69 13.19
N GLU A 477 15.92 4.85 12.33
CA GLU A 477 15.12 3.68 12.72
C GLU A 477 15.32 2.55 11.70
N LYS A 478 15.54 1.33 12.19
CA LYS A 478 15.60 0.12 11.36
C LYS A 478 14.42 -0.79 11.68
N GLY A 479 13.78 -1.32 10.64
CA GLY A 479 12.74 -2.34 10.78
C GLY A 479 13.32 -3.75 11.04
N PRO A 480 12.48 -4.75 11.33
CA PRO A 480 12.91 -6.11 11.67
C PRO A 480 13.79 -6.79 10.61
N SER A 481 13.64 -6.41 9.34
CA SER A 481 14.43 -6.93 8.22
C SER A 481 15.76 -6.20 8.01
N GLY A 482 16.12 -5.22 8.86
CA GLY A 482 17.30 -4.36 8.71
C GLY A 482 17.12 -3.15 7.78
N ARG A 483 15.94 -2.99 7.16
CA ARG A 483 15.59 -1.83 6.32
C ARG A 483 15.66 -0.54 7.14
N ILE A 484 16.27 0.51 6.59
CA ILE A 484 16.27 1.83 7.22
C ILE A 484 14.90 2.47 6.99
N VAL A 485 13.98 2.30 7.93
CA VAL A 485 12.59 2.82 7.82
C VAL A 485 12.58 4.34 7.93
N LYS A 486 13.38 4.90 8.86
CA LYS A 486 13.60 6.34 8.98
C LYS A 486 15.08 6.68 8.87
N VAL A 487 15.39 7.73 8.13
CA VAL A 487 16.73 8.27 7.94
C VAL A 487 16.86 9.62 8.63
N ARG A 488 17.98 9.87 9.30
CA ARG A 488 18.36 11.17 9.83
C ARG A 488 19.31 11.84 8.84
N ILE A 489 18.96 13.06 8.43
CA ILE A 489 19.80 13.92 7.59
C ILE A 489 20.25 15.09 8.45
N ARG A 490 21.57 15.22 8.63
CA ARG A 490 22.20 16.34 9.33
C ARG A 490 22.72 17.34 8.31
N SER A 491 22.31 18.60 8.45
CA SER A 491 22.63 19.66 7.51
C SER A 491 22.80 20.99 8.21
N ARG A 492 23.30 22.01 7.50
CA ARG A 492 23.38 23.38 8.03
C ARG A 492 21.99 23.98 8.27
N ASP A 493 20.98 23.49 7.55
CA ASP A 493 19.57 23.88 7.73
C ASP A 493 18.89 23.11 8.89
N GLY A 494 19.66 22.32 9.65
CA GLY A 494 19.21 21.57 10.82
C GLY A 494 19.22 20.04 10.61
N ASP A 495 19.04 19.33 11.73
CA ASP A 495 18.90 17.88 11.77
C ASP A 495 17.42 17.51 11.65
N LYS A 496 17.07 16.70 10.63
CA LYS A 496 15.70 16.25 10.40
C LYS A 496 15.66 14.72 10.19
N VAL A 497 14.58 14.09 10.65
CA VAL A 497 14.31 12.65 10.47
C VAL A 497 13.16 12.49 9.50
N PHE A 498 13.31 11.63 8.50
CA PHE A 498 12.31 11.40 7.46
C PHE A 498 12.06 9.91 7.27
N ARG A 499 10.85 9.54 6.79
CA ARG A 499 10.63 8.21 6.21
C ARG A 499 11.52 8.03 4.99
N THR A 500 12.36 6.99 5.02
CA THR A 500 13.38 6.79 3.98
C THR A 500 12.74 6.56 2.61
N ARG A 501 11.68 5.75 2.54
CA ARG A 501 11.05 5.35 1.27
C ARG A 501 10.45 6.54 0.50
N THR A 502 9.60 7.32 1.16
CA THR A 502 8.89 8.46 0.53
C THR A 502 9.73 9.70 0.33
N THR A 503 10.84 9.82 1.06
CA THR A 503 11.72 10.99 1.02
C THR A 503 13.01 10.69 0.26
N LEU A 504 14.02 10.13 0.93
CA LEU A 504 15.35 9.94 0.35
C LEU A 504 15.32 8.94 -0.81
N GLY A 505 14.61 7.82 -0.62
CA GLY A 505 14.39 6.78 -1.61
C GLY A 505 13.73 7.32 -2.86
N ARG A 506 12.67 8.10 -2.72
CA ARG A 506 11.99 8.74 -3.85
C ARG A 506 12.84 9.80 -4.54
N ALA A 507 13.45 10.71 -3.78
CA ALA A 507 14.27 11.80 -4.30
C ALA A 507 15.42 11.27 -5.17
N LEU A 508 16.07 10.19 -4.72
CA LEU A 508 17.21 9.54 -5.39
C LEU A 508 16.82 8.36 -6.28
N LYS A 509 15.51 8.06 -6.38
CA LYS A 509 14.96 6.90 -7.10
C LYS A 509 15.65 5.59 -6.70
N LEU A 510 15.86 5.36 -5.41
CA LEU A 510 16.48 4.13 -4.89
C LEU A 510 15.56 2.92 -5.15
N PRO A 511 16.09 1.75 -5.56
CA PRO A 511 15.27 0.55 -5.76
C PRO A 511 14.64 -0.02 -4.48
N GLU A 512 15.27 0.20 -3.32
CA GLU A 512 14.89 -0.34 -2.01
C GLU A 512 15.49 0.53 -0.87
N ILE A 513 15.12 0.27 0.39
CA ILE A 513 15.59 0.91 1.63
C ILE A 513 16.36 -0.04 2.58
N LEU A 514 16.61 -1.28 2.17
CA LEU A 514 17.52 -2.27 2.74
C LEU A 514 18.89 -1.92 2.18
N VAL A 515 19.47 -0.89 2.77
CA VAL A 515 20.62 -0.18 2.22
C VAL A 515 21.57 0.20 3.33
N ASP A 516 22.86 0.07 3.06
CA ASP A 516 23.92 0.66 3.85
C ASP A 516 24.39 1.94 3.16
N ILE A 517 24.54 3.02 3.94
CA ILE A 517 24.90 4.35 3.44
C ILE A 517 26.25 4.72 4.02
N ARG A 518 27.22 5.00 3.15
CA ARG A 518 28.60 5.33 3.53
C ARG A 518 29.00 6.65 2.90
N ARG A 519 29.65 7.52 3.68
CA ARG A 519 30.18 8.79 3.17
C ARG A 519 31.65 8.62 2.80
N ASN A 520 32.02 9.09 1.61
CA ASN A 520 33.39 9.16 1.13
C ASN A 520 33.65 10.57 0.58
N GLY A 521 34.30 11.43 1.36
CA GLY A 521 34.52 12.83 1.00
C GLY A 521 33.22 13.61 0.81
N ASP A 522 33.00 14.11 -0.40
CA ASP A 522 31.79 14.84 -0.81
C ASP A 522 30.69 13.93 -1.37
N ARG A 523 30.90 12.60 -1.40
CA ARG A 523 29.98 11.61 -1.96
C ARG A 523 29.40 10.67 -0.91
N TYR A 524 28.24 10.11 -1.24
CA TYR A 524 27.58 9.04 -0.50
C TYR A 524 27.40 7.81 -1.39
N GLU A 525 27.94 6.68 -0.96
CA GLU A 525 27.73 5.36 -1.54
C GLU A 525 26.53 4.69 -0.85
N PHE A 526 25.61 4.18 -1.66
CA PHE A 526 24.42 3.43 -1.25
C PHE A 526 24.57 1.99 -1.75
N ASP A 527 24.82 1.07 -0.82
CA ASP A 527 24.93 -0.37 -1.07
C ASP A 527 23.62 -1.04 -0.65
N GLY A 528 22.76 -1.33 -1.64
CA GLY A 528 21.43 -1.81 -1.37
C GLY A 528 21.19 -3.24 -1.80
N ARG A 529 20.14 -3.82 -1.23
CA ARG A 529 19.65 -5.16 -1.53
C ARG A 529 18.16 -5.14 -1.87
N GLY A 530 17.77 -6.04 -2.76
CA GLY A 530 16.39 -6.19 -3.22
C GLY A 530 15.92 -5.09 -4.17
N TRP A 531 14.68 -5.24 -4.63
CA TRP A 531 14.01 -4.35 -5.56
C TRP A 531 12.50 -4.39 -5.34
N GLY A 532 11.91 -3.22 -5.02
CA GLY A 532 10.49 -3.10 -4.68
C GLY A 532 10.27 -2.75 -3.21
N HIS A 533 9.19 -3.24 -2.61
CA HIS A 533 8.88 -2.99 -1.20
C HIS A 533 9.31 -4.10 -0.24
N GLY A 534 9.65 -5.28 -0.76
CA GLY A 534 10.08 -6.43 0.03
C GLY A 534 8.98 -7.10 0.86
N VAL A 535 7.81 -6.47 1.06
CA VAL A 535 6.65 -7.07 1.74
C VAL A 535 6.03 -8.20 0.92
N GLY A 536 5.76 -9.33 1.57
CA GLY A 536 5.07 -10.49 0.98
C GLY A 536 5.95 -11.31 0.04
N TYR A 537 5.37 -11.77 -1.07
CA TYR A 537 6.00 -12.70 -2.01
C TYR A 537 7.15 -12.08 -2.80
N SER A 538 8.32 -12.73 -2.82
CA SER A 538 9.45 -12.36 -3.69
C SER A 538 9.41 -13.14 -5.00
N GLN A 539 9.28 -12.44 -6.13
CA GLN A 539 9.24 -13.06 -7.45
C GLN A 539 10.53 -13.84 -7.76
N TRP A 540 11.70 -13.20 -7.58
CA TRP A 540 12.99 -13.87 -7.79
C TRP A 540 13.28 -14.95 -6.75
N GLY A 541 12.94 -14.74 -5.47
CA GLY A 541 13.09 -15.77 -4.45
C GLY A 541 12.27 -17.02 -4.79
N SER A 542 11.00 -16.84 -5.16
CA SER A 542 10.12 -17.94 -5.60
C SER A 542 10.60 -18.62 -6.88
N ALA A 543 11.18 -17.88 -7.84
CA ALA A 543 11.75 -18.48 -9.05
C ALA A 543 12.92 -19.42 -8.76
N ILE A 544 13.69 -19.15 -7.70
CA ILE A 544 14.75 -20.05 -7.25
C ILE A 544 14.18 -21.22 -6.45
N MET A 545 13.28 -20.97 -5.49
CA MET A 545 12.61 -22.02 -4.70
C MET A 545 11.86 -23.03 -5.57
N GLY A 546 11.13 -22.55 -6.59
CA GLY A 546 10.26 -23.36 -7.43
C GLY A 546 10.98 -24.38 -8.32
N LYS A 547 12.32 -24.42 -8.30
CA LYS A 547 13.08 -25.51 -8.91
C LYS A 547 12.83 -26.84 -8.18
N ASP A 548 12.69 -26.78 -6.86
CA ASP A 548 12.63 -27.97 -5.99
C ASP A 548 11.46 -27.90 -4.97
N THR A 549 10.68 -26.81 -4.96
CA THR A 549 9.60 -26.55 -3.99
C THR A 549 8.26 -26.38 -4.70
N SER A 550 7.20 -26.97 -4.14
CA SER A 550 5.85 -26.84 -4.71
C SER A 550 5.30 -25.42 -4.54
N TYR A 551 4.37 -25.00 -5.41
CA TYR A 551 3.76 -23.68 -5.31
C TYR A 551 3.01 -23.46 -3.98
N ARG A 552 2.46 -24.52 -3.39
CA ARG A 552 1.77 -24.47 -2.09
C ARG A 552 2.75 -24.13 -0.97
N GLU A 553 3.92 -24.76 -0.96
CA GLU A 553 4.99 -24.50 0.01
C GLU A 553 5.61 -23.12 -0.19
N ILE A 554 5.79 -22.68 -1.43
CA ILE A 554 6.21 -21.31 -1.75
C ILE A 554 5.24 -20.30 -1.15
N LEU A 555 3.93 -20.47 -1.37
CA LEU A 555 2.93 -19.55 -0.84
C LEU A 555 2.89 -19.56 0.69
N ALA A 556 2.99 -20.75 1.32
CA ALA A 556 3.05 -20.88 2.78
C ALA A 556 4.32 -20.23 3.38
N PHE A 557 5.42 -20.20 2.62
CA PHE A 557 6.63 -19.49 3.03
C PHE A 557 6.43 -17.97 3.05
N TYR A 558 5.85 -17.40 2.00
CA TYR A 558 5.67 -15.95 1.88
C TYR A 558 4.44 -15.39 2.62
N TYR A 559 3.42 -16.21 2.86
CA TYR A 559 2.19 -15.87 3.56
C TYR A 559 1.90 -16.88 4.68
N PRO A 560 2.69 -16.86 5.78
CA PRO A 560 2.56 -17.83 6.86
C PRO A 560 1.18 -17.77 7.52
N GLY A 561 0.63 -18.94 7.83
CA GLY A 561 -0.65 -19.06 8.53
C GLY A 561 -1.90 -18.85 7.66
N VAL A 562 -1.73 -18.59 6.37
CA VAL A 562 -2.85 -18.33 5.44
C VAL A 562 -3.31 -19.61 4.76
N ALA A 563 -4.62 -19.82 4.66
CA ALA A 563 -5.20 -21.00 4.03
C ALA A 563 -5.24 -20.85 2.51
N LEU A 564 -4.84 -21.89 1.78
CA LEU A 564 -5.05 -21.97 0.34
C LEU A 564 -6.36 -22.72 0.06
N GLU A 565 -7.35 -22.02 -0.50
CA GLU A 565 -8.69 -22.56 -0.73
C GLU A 565 -9.08 -22.48 -2.20
N LYS A 566 -9.84 -23.47 -2.68
CA LYS A 566 -10.48 -23.43 -4.00
C LYS A 566 -11.88 -22.85 -3.89
N ARG A 567 -12.12 -21.70 -4.51
CA ARG A 567 -13.38 -20.92 -4.40
C ARG A 567 -14.34 -21.12 -5.58
N TRP A 568 -13.82 -21.47 -6.76
CA TRP A 568 -14.61 -21.79 -7.96
C TRP A 568 -14.04 -22.95 -8.76
#